data_AF-A0A936JLX0-F1
#
_entry.id   AF-A0A936JLX0-F1
#
_cell.length_a   1.000
_cell.length_b   1.000
_cell.length_c   1.000
_cell.angle_alpha   90.00
_cell.angle_beta   90.00
_cell.angle_gamma   90.00
#
_symmetry.space_group_name_H-M   'P 1'
#
loop_
_entity.id
_entity.type
_entity.pdbx_description
1 polymer ?
#
loop_
_entity_poly.entity_id
_entity_poly.type
_entity_poly.pdbx_seq_one_letter_code
_entity_poly.pdbx_strand_id
1 'polypeptide(L)'
;MLGNLCMSFCITVLYFLSMPSLTAQSQLDISGMALGKAGVAFTRGTDALSSNPANIYTSDTTYVLHWTIMSAGALIGSSVFTIKDINYYFGGDGSVDAYGSWNPRYLSPSERDIFAQKVDNSTIVAQVETMPIGIVLTLPNSGTLGFSIINSLQLQLQFPDKFSQLFNGYAGKERLEISGGQYSALMTSSYGVTYAQNMKISGVNRSYMNYFSIGATLKFIRGSLMQELDPSNSATLTPYIPETWDSTYNWAVNVRYQARFSGSAPQELSIGNFTGFGGETTGVGMGIDFGCTTNLTEPDSSGRQAMIACSLLDYGWISWNTTSKIYTSDARDTIVGVTQVTNSQIDKLKGNAQTGGFQTDLPMRLRFGISVPLRLRLLEMPLTIMAEFTQGLKSIGANTTNPRFGLGMQVGDKGLLWRLGMQAGGIEGLSISAGIGSNWKIVNFDISIGSVRAALGYASARMFNYSAGVNFRLPVSHLL
;
A
#
# COMPACT_ATOMS: atom_id res chain seq x y z
N MET A 1 34.05 -8.39 23.40
CA MET A 1 32.65 -8.78 23.07
C MET A 1 31.88 -7.76 22.21
N LEU A 2 32.07 -6.44 22.39
CA LEU A 2 31.38 -5.42 21.56
C LEU A 2 31.76 -5.42 20.07
N GLY A 3 33.00 -5.79 19.70
CA GLY A 3 33.46 -5.78 18.30
C GLY A 3 32.76 -6.78 17.38
N ASN A 4 32.43 -7.98 17.90
CA ASN A 4 31.81 -9.05 17.09
C ASN A 4 30.32 -8.79 16.81
N LEU A 5 29.64 -8.04 17.68
CA LEU A 5 28.25 -7.61 17.49
C LEU A 5 28.13 -6.56 16.38
N CYS A 6 29.08 -5.63 16.30
CA CYS A 6 29.10 -4.59 15.27
C CYS A 6 29.29 -5.19 13.87
N MET A 7 30.21 -6.16 13.74
CA MET A 7 30.48 -6.81 12.45
C MET A 7 29.31 -7.69 11.98
N SER A 8 28.65 -8.44 12.88
CA SER A 8 27.47 -9.23 12.52
C SER A 8 26.27 -8.33 12.16
N PHE A 9 26.09 -7.19 12.83
CA PHE A 9 25.07 -6.21 12.48
C PHE A 9 25.32 -5.61 11.08
N CYS A 10 26.56 -5.21 10.77
CA CYS A 10 26.93 -4.70 9.45
C CYS A 10 26.75 -5.74 8.33
N ILE A 11 27.12 -7.01 8.56
CA ILE A 11 26.93 -8.09 7.58
C ILE A 11 25.44 -8.38 7.37
N THR A 12 24.65 -8.35 8.43
CA THR A 12 23.19 -8.54 8.36
C THR A 12 22.54 -7.39 7.58
N VAL A 13 22.93 -6.14 7.86
CA VAL A 13 22.47 -4.95 7.12
C VAL A 13 22.89 -5.02 5.65
N LEU A 14 24.14 -5.40 5.34
CA LEU A 14 24.62 -5.56 3.96
C LEU A 14 23.90 -6.70 3.22
N TYR A 15 23.58 -7.79 3.91
CA TYR A 15 22.80 -8.90 3.35
C TYR A 15 21.36 -8.48 3.05
N PHE A 16 20.72 -7.71 3.95
CA PHE A 16 19.39 -7.13 3.71
C PHE A 16 19.40 -6.05 2.60
N LEU A 17 20.47 -5.30 2.44
CA LEU A 17 20.66 -4.35 1.33
C LEU A 17 20.84 -5.05 -0.03
N SER A 18 21.18 -6.34 -0.04
CA SER A 18 21.47 -7.12 -1.25
C SER A 18 20.29 -7.94 -1.80
N MET A 19 19.10 -7.89 -1.18
CA MET A 19 17.93 -8.63 -1.67
C MET A 19 17.08 -7.76 -2.61
N PRO A 20 17.07 -8.04 -3.93
CA PRO A 20 16.19 -7.34 -4.86
C PRO A 20 14.76 -7.86 -4.71
N SER A 21 13.82 -6.90 -4.66
CA SER A 21 12.36 -7.03 -4.80
C SER A 21 11.59 -7.72 -3.68
N LEU A 22 11.16 -6.92 -2.69
CA LEU A 22 10.28 -7.29 -1.57
C LEU A 22 9.14 -6.20 -1.47
N THR A 23 7.82 -6.46 -1.31
CA THR A 23 6.66 -5.57 -1.51
C THR A 23 5.28 -5.96 -0.86
N ALA A 24 4.76 -5.23 0.17
CA ALA A 24 3.35 -5.19 0.72
C ALA A 24 3.06 -3.94 1.63
N GLN A 25 1.86 -3.30 1.65
CA GLN A 25 1.68 -1.93 2.25
C GLN A 25 0.29 -1.55 2.87
N SER A 26 0.32 -0.66 3.88
CA SER A 26 -0.82 0.03 4.56
C SER A 26 -0.46 1.52 4.76
N GLN A 27 -1.42 2.44 4.74
CA GLN A 27 -1.18 3.89 4.91
C GLN A 27 -1.90 4.52 6.12
N LEU A 28 -2.91 3.86 6.70
CA LEU A 28 -3.66 4.36 7.88
C LEU A 28 -2.98 4.13 9.24
N ASP A 29 -1.87 3.40 9.28
CA ASP A 29 -1.02 3.27 10.47
C ASP A 29 -0.09 4.51 10.53
N ILE A 30 -0.63 5.67 10.89
CA ILE A 30 0.07 6.97 10.77
C ILE A 30 1.36 6.95 11.58
N SER A 31 1.28 6.55 12.85
CA SER A 31 2.46 6.45 13.72
C SER A 31 3.45 5.43 13.20
N GLY A 32 2.99 4.23 12.79
CA GLY A 32 3.83 3.23 12.13
C GLY A 32 4.51 3.77 10.87
N MET A 33 3.83 4.58 10.05
CA MET A 33 4.40 5.14 8.82
C MET A 33 5.64 6.00 9.09
N ALA A 34 5.64 6.82 10.15
CA ALA A 34 6.84 7.59 10.53
C ALA A 34 7.99 6.71 11.05
N LEU A 35 7.67 5.50 11.47
CA LEU A 35 8.57 4.51 12.05
C LEU A 35 9.05 3.49 11.00
N GLY A 36 9.05 3.84 9.71
CA GLY A 36 9.42 2.91 8.64
C GLY A 36 8.41 1.77 8.51
N LYS A 37 7.13 2.06 8.78
CA LYS A 37 6.04 1.09 8.83
C LYS A 37 6.24 -0.02 9.87
N ALA A 38 6.98 0.27 10.96
CA ALA A 38 7.15 -0.62 12.11
C ALA A 38 6.16 -0.30 13.25
N GLY A 39 4.87 -0.47 12.97
CA GLY A 39 3.77 -0.10 13.87
C GLY A 39 3.07 -1.26 14.59
N VAL A 40 3.17 -2.50 14.10
CA VAL A 40 2.31 -3.63 14.54
C VAL A 40 2.38 -3.96 16.03
N ALA A 41 3.52 -3.71 16.69
CA ALA A 41 3.70 -3.90 18.13
C ALA A 41 3.47 -2.61 18.94
N PHE A 42 3.46 -1.46 18.27
CA PHE A 42 3.54 -0.14 18.89
C PHE A 42 2.23 0.66 18.83
N THR A 43 1.55 0.63 17.68
CA THR A 43 0.32 1.39 17.39
C THR A 43 -0.81 0.96 18.32
N ARG A 44 -1.62 1.90 18.82
CA ARG A 44 -2.69 1.67 19.83
C ARG A 44 -3.95 2.46 19.49
N GLY A 45 -5.05 2.17 20.18
CA GLY A 45 -6.30 2.91 20.06
C GLY A 45 -6.94 2.75 18.68
N THR A 46 -7.44 3.83 18.10
CA THR A 46 -8.11 3.80 16.78
C THR A 46 -7.15 3.48 15.63
N ASP A 47 -5.88 3.89 15.69
CA ASP A 47 -4.88 3.52 14.69
C ASP A 47 -4.63 1.99 14.66
N ALA A 48 -4.87 1.29 15.78
CA ALA A 48 -4.74 -0.16 15.87
C ALA A 48 -5.82 -0.90 15.05
N LEU A 49 -6.95 -0.26 14.74
CA LEU A 49 -8.05 -0.84 13.94
C LEU A 49 -7.62 -1.24 12.53
N SER A 50 -6.56 -0.61 11.98
CA SER A 50 -6.04 -0.89 10.64
C SER A 50 -4.72 -1.68 10.64
N SER A 51 -4.14 -1.95 11.82
CA SER A 51 -2.78 -2.50 11.93
C SER A 51 -2.72 -3.81 12.73
N ASN A 52 -3.34 -3.85 13.91
CA ASN A 52 -3.39 -5.04 14.75
C ASN A 52 -4.59 -4.92 15.72
N PRO A 53 -5.67 -5.71 15.53
CA PRO A 53 -6.85 -5.59 16.37
C PRO A 53 -6.58 -5.91 17.84
N ALA A 54 -5.55 -6.69 18.21
CA ALA A 54 -5.21 -6.91 19.63
C ALA A 54 -4.77 -5.63 20.36
N ASN A 55 -4.24 -4.65 19.62
CA ASN A 55 -3.68 -3.42 20.18
C ASN A 55 -4.72 -2.34 20.48
N ILE A 56 -6.00 -2.56 20.14
CA ILE A 56 -7.05 -1.65 20.61
C ILE A 56 -7.24 -1.78 22.12
N TYR A 57 -6.91 -2.94 22.70
CA TYR A 57 -6.99 -3.16 24.13
C TYR A 57 -6.02 -2.26 24.88
N THR A 58 -6.56 -1.51 25.83
CA THR A 58 -5.79 -0.76 26.83
C THR A 58 -6.10 -1.34 28.21
N SER A 59 -5.11 -1.42 29.09
CA SER A 59 -5.31 -1.87 30.48
C SER A 59 -5.93 -0.77 31.36
N ASP A 60 -6.77 0.09 30.78
CA ASP A 60 -7.39 1.19 31.49
C ASP A 60 -8.39 0.63 32.51
N THR A 61 -8.35 1.15 33.73
CA THR A 61 -9.27 0.74 34.82
C THR A 61 -10.61 1.46 34.76
N THR A 62 -10.74 2.43 33.86
CA THR A 62 -11.94 3.22 33.64
C THR A 62 -12.45 3.04 32.22
N TYR A 63 -13.72 3.39 32.02
CA TYR A 63 -14.30 3.48 30.68
C TYR A 63 -13.59 4.61 29.92
N VAL A 64 -12.99 4.28 28.78
CA VAL A 64 -12.30 5.24 27.92
C VAL A 64 -12.84 5.12 26.51
N LEU A 65 -13.22 6.26 25.94
CA LEU A 65 -13.60 6.40 24.56
C LEU A 65 -12.44 7.01 23.78
N HIS A 66 -11.94 6.31 22.79
CA HIS A 66 -11.07 6.86 21.76
C HIS A 66 -11.86 7.03 20.48
N TRP A 67 -11.69 8.14 19.80
CA TRP A 67 -12.23 8.29 18.45
C TRP A 67 -11.32 9.09 17.54
N THR A 68 -11.48 8.85 16.26
CA THR A 68 -10.73 9.51 15.20
C THR A 68 -11.71 10.03 14.18
N ILE A 69 -11.45 11.23 13.70
CA ILE A 69 -12.21 11.83 12.61
C ILE A 69 -11.24 12.05 11.47
N MET A 70 -11.55 11.47 10.32
CA MET A 70 -10.87 11.76 9.04
C MET A 70 -9.35 11.58 9.09
N SER A 71 -8.87 10.44 9.58
CA SER A 71 -7.47 10.07 9.31
C SER A 71 -7.31 9.74 7.83
N ALA A 72 -6.20 10.15 7.23
CA ALA A 72 -5.94 9.90 5.82
C ALA A 72 -4.46 9.61 5.59
N GLY A 73 -4.20 8.62 4.74
CA GLY A 73 -2.88 8.27 4.25
C GLY A 73 -2.88 8.18 2.73
N ALA A 74 -1.84 8.71 2.10
CA ALA A 74 -1.64 8.65 0.67
C ALA A 74 -0.20 8.25 0.36
N LEU A 75 -0.06 7.35 -0.60
CA LEU A 75 1.19 7.01 -1.26
C LEU A 75 1.00 7.26 -2.75
N ILE A 76 1.92 8.00 -3.35
CA ILE A 76 2.01 8.14 -4.80
C ILE A 76 3.46 7.94 -5.18
N GLY A 77 3.70 7.08 -6.15
CA GLY A 77 5.06 6.69 -6.49
C GLY A 77 5.21 6.13 -7.88
N SER A 78 6.42 6.28 -8.42
CA SER A 78 6.82 5.71 -9.69
C SER A 78 8.26 5.21 -9.60
N SER A 79 8.53 3.99 -10.06
CA SER A 79 9.91 3.54 -10.26
C SER A 79 10.57 4.21 -11.47
N VAL A 80 9.76 4.81 -12.37
CA VAL A 80 10.16 5.52 -13.60
C VAL A 80 10.77 6.87 -13.31
N PHE A 81 9.95 7.76 -12.74
CA PHE A 81 10.16 9.19 -12.82
C PHE A 81 10.53 9.71 -11.45
N THR A 82 11.65 10.42 -11.38
CA THR A 82 11.88 11.34 -10.27
C THR A 82 10.96 12.56 -10.38
N ILE A 83 10.77 13.32 -9.31
CA ILE A 83 10.07 14.61 -9.39
C ILE A 83 10.74 15.53 -10.43
N LYS A 84 12.07 15.49 -10.58
CA LYS A 84 12.77 16.21 -11.65
C LYS A 84 12.33 15.73 -13.03
N ASP A 85 12.22 14.42 -13.24
CA ASP A 85 11.74 13.88 -14.52
C ASP A 85 10.29 14.30 -14.77
N ILE A 86 9.43 14.27 -13.75
CA ILE A 86 8.04 14.72 -13.88
C ILE A 86 8.00 16.19 -14.31
N ASN A 87 8.71 17.06 -13.61
CA ASN A 87 8.79 18.47 -13.96
C ASN A 87 9.43 18.69 -15.34
N TYR A 88 10.39 17.86 -15.73
CA TYR A 88 11.02 17.95 -17.04
C TYR A 88 10.06 17.57 -18.17
N TYR A 89 9.44 16.38 -18.09
CA TYR A 89 8.61 15.85 -19.17
C TYR A 89 7.19 16.42 -19.18
N PHE A 90 6.64 16.80 -18.02
CA PHE A 90 5.23 17.22 -17.87
C PHE A 90 5.06 18.65 -17.33
N GLY A 91 6.12 19.30 -16.83
CA GLY A 91 6.05 20.65 -16.26
C GLY A 91 6.08 21.79 -17.27
N GLY A 92 6.09 21.48 -18.57
CA GLY A 92 6.18 22.46 -19.64
C GLY A 92 7.61 22.91 -19.97
N ASP A 93 7.73 23.84 -20.93
CA ASP A 93 9.03 24.37 -21.35
C ASP A 93 9.57 25.48 -20.45
N GLY A 94 8.78 25.91 -19.45
CA GLY A 94 9.11 27.00 -18.52
C GLY A 94 8.51 28.35 -18.93
N SER A 95 7.83 28.43 -20.08
CA SER A 95 7.11 29.60 -20.54
C SER A 95 5.60 29.44 -20.37
N VAL A 96 4.90 30.58 -20.28
CA VAL A 96 3.44 30.64 -20.24
C VAL A 96 2.94 31.34 -21.49
N ASP A 97 1.78 30.91 -22.00
CA ASP A 97 1.11 31.58 -23.11
C ASP A 97 0.48 32.91 -22.70
N ALA A 98 -0.12 33.62 -23.67
CA ALA A 98 -0.80 34.90 -23.43
C ALA A 98 -2.01 34.80 -22.47
N TYR A 99 -2.46 33.58 -22.14
CA TYR A 99 -3.57 33.29 -21.25
C TYR A 99 -3.11 32.74 -19.89
N GLY A 100 -1.80 32.68 -19.63
CA GLY A 100 -1.22 32.19 -18.38
C GLY A 100 -1.13 30.67 -18.26
N SER A 101 -1.35 29.92 -19.34
CA SER A 101 -1.19 28.47 -19.37
C SER A 101 0.25 28.08 -19.69
N TRP A 102 0.77 27.05 -19.03
CA TRP A 102 2.12 26.54 -19.29
C TRP A 102 2.22 25.99 -20.72
N ASN A 103 3.23 26.44 -21.47
CA ASN A 103 3.49 25.90 -22.79
C ASN A 103 4.03 24.47 -22.69
N PRO A 104 3.54 23.54 -23.53
CA PRO A 104 3.98 22.16 -23.50
C PRO A 104 5.45 22.04 -23.95
N ARG A 105 6.21 21.16 -23.30
CA ARG A 105 7.56 20.82 -23.75
C ARG A 105 7.47 19.86 -24.94
N TYR A 106 8.07 20.24 -26.06
CA TYR A 106 8.30 19.33 -27.18
C TYR A 106 9.62 18.58 -26.96
N LEU A 107 9.54 17.25 -26.92
CA LEU A 107 10.71 16.39 -26.74
C LEU A 107 11.40 16.17 -28.10
N SER A 108 12.72 16.39 -28.13
CA SER A 108 13.57 15.97 -29.25
C SER A 108 13.53 14.44 -29.39
N PRO A 109 13.93 13.89 -30.57
CA PRO A 109 13.96 12.44 -30.77
C PRO A 109 14.74 11.68 -29.69
N SER A 110 15.92 12.16 -29.29
CA SER A 110 16.73 11.54 -28.24
C SER A 110 16.07 11.60 -26.86
N GLU A 111 15.35 12.67 -26.53
CA GLU A 111 14.60 12.78 -25.27
C GLU A 111 13.40 11.84 -25.22
N ARG A 112 12.74 11.61 -26.35
CA ARG A 112 11.67 10.61 -26.47
C ARG A 112 12.22 9.20 -26.26
N ASP A 113 13.38 8.88 -26.83
CA ASP A 113 14.02 7.58 -26.63
C ASP A 113 14.38 7.33 -25.17
N ILE A 114 14.95 8.34 -24.49
CA ILE A 114 15.26 8.26 -23.06
C ILE A 114 13.98 8.09 -22.24
N PHE A 115 12.92 8.84 -22.57
CA PHE A 115 11.62 8.70 -21.91
C PHE A 115 11.05 7.28 -22.09
N ALA A 116 11.03 6.79 -23.32
CA ALA A 116 10.50 5.48 -23.67
C ALA A 116 11.28 4.37 -22.93
N GLN A 117 12.61 4.42 -22.93
CA GLN A 117 13.46 3.47 -22.20
C GLN A 117 13.22 3.48 -20.68
N LYS A 118 12.94 4.64 -20.08
CA LYS A 118 12.64 4.73 -18.64
C LYS A 118 11.34 4.00 -18.28
N VAL A 119 10.38 3.97 -19.20
CA VAL A 119 9.04 3.42 -18.97
C VAL A 119 9.04 1.88 -19.07
N ASP A 120 10.01 1.26 -19.73
CA ASP A 120 10.09 -0.21 -19.80
C ASP A 120 10.19 -0.86 -18.41
N ASN A 121 9.36 -1.88 -18.18
CA ASN A 121 9.29 -2.66 -16.93
C ASN A 121 9.13 -1.83 -15.65
N SER A 122 8.54 -0.65 -15.79
CA SER A 122 8.46 0.30 -14.72
C SER A 122 7.09 0.25 -14.05
N THR A 123 6.99 0.74 -12.82
CA THR A 123 5.79 0.64 -12.00
C THR A 123 5.38 2.03 -11.52
N ILE A 124 4.09 2.33 -11.63
CA ILE A 124 3.43 3.47 -11.00
C ILE A 124 2.47 2.89 -9.97
N VAL A 125 2.49 3.44 -8.77
CA VAL A 125 1.59 3.06 -7.67
C VAL A 125 0.96 4.30 -7.08
N ALA A 126 -0.33 4.23 -6.82
CA ALA A 126 -1.02 5.19 -5.97
C ALA A 126 -1.94 4.44 -5.00
N GLN A 127 -1.90 4.82 -3.73
CA GLN A 127 -2.77 4.27 -2.71
C GLN A 127 -3.27 5.44 -1.86
N VAL A 128 -4.57 5.53 -1.68
CA VAL A 128 -5.21 6.50 -0.79
C VAL A 128 -6.10 5.73 0.15
N GLU A 129 -5.92 5.94 1.44
CA GLU A 129 -6.74 5.35 2.48
C GLU A 129 -7.28 6.42 3.40
N THR A 130 -8.54 6.30 3.79
CA THR A 130 -9.15 7.19 4.78
C THR A 130 -9.86 6.38 5.85
N MET A 131 -9.81 6.86 7.08
CA MET A 131 -10.63 6.39 8.19
C MET A 131 -11.50 7.56 8.65
N PRO A 132 -12.64 7.82 7.99
CA PRO A 132 -13.55 8.89 8.36
C PRO A 132 -14.03 8.77 9.80
N ILE A 133 -14.31 7.55 10.26
CA ILE A 133 -14.75 7.25 11.62
C ILE A 133 -13.96 6.04 12.12
N GLY A 134 -13.30 6.22 13.27
CA GLY A 134 -12.78 5.14 14.09
C GLY A 134 -13.21 5.39 15.53
N ILE A 135 -13.77 4.38 16.20
CA ILE A 135 -14.23 4.46 17.58
C ILE A 135 -13.69 3.24 18.32
N VAL A 136 -13.13 3.44 19.51
CA VAL A 136 -12.72 2.38 20.42
C VAL A 136 -13.26 2.67 21.80
N LEU A 137 -14.00 1.74 22.37
CA LEU A 137 -14.55 1.81 23.71
C LEU A 137 -13.92 0.71 24.57
N THR A 138 -13.09 1.12 25.52
CA THR A 138 -12.52 0.21 26.51
C THR A 138 -13.50 0.04 27.67
N LEU A 139 -13.89 -1.21 27.93
CA LEU A 139 -14.75 -1.63 29.04
C LEU A 139 -13.88 -2.30 30.10
N PRO A 140 -13.79 -1.76 31.33
CA PRO A 140 -13.02 -2.38 32.40
C PRO A 140 -13.45 -3.85 32.60
N ASN A 141 -12.50 -4.78 32.61
CA ASN A 141 -12.67 -6.23 32.79
C ASN A 141 -13.41 -6.99 31.68
N SER A 142 -14.11 -6.31 30.75
CA SER A 142 -14.89 -6.96 29.68
C SER A 142 -14.19 -6.95 28.32
N GLY A 143 -13.09 -6.22 28.19
CA GLY A 143 -12.33 -6.06 26.95
C GLY A 143 -12.62 -4.73 26.26
N THR A 144 -12.28 -4.64 24.98
CA THR A 144 -12.36 -3.41 24.21
C THR A 144 -13.11 -3.67 22.91
N LEU A 145 -14.09 -2.81 22.63
CA LEU A 145 -14.85 -2.82 21.38
C LEU A 145 -14.35 -1.73 20.45
N GLY A 146 -14.31 -2.02 19.16
CA GLY A 146 -13.92 -1.09 18.12
C GLY A 146 -14.93 -1.06 16.98
N PHE A 147 -15.06 0.09 16.34
CA PHE A 147 -15.77 0.25 15.08
C PHE A 147 -14.96 1.15 14.15
N SER A 148 -14.84 0.79 12.88
CA SER A 148 -14.21 1.64 11.88
C SER A 148 -14.91 1.59 10.54
N ILE A 149 -14.82 2.71 9.83
CA ILE A 149 -15.07 2.78 8.40
C ILE A 149 -13.75 3.14 7.76
N ILE A 150 -13.23 2.29 6.89
CA ILE A 150 -11.98 2.50 6.17
C ILE A 150 -12.28 2.48 4.68
N ASN A 151 -11.88 3.53 3.96
CA ASN A 151 -11.92 3.57 2.51
C ASN A 151 -10.51 3.36 1.98
N SER A 152 -10.38 2.62 0.88
CA SER A 152 -9.11 2.35 0.22
C SER A 152 -9.31 2.48 -1.29
N LEU A 153 -8.48 3.30 -1.93
CA LEU A 153 -8.28 3.34 -3.37
C LEU A 153 -6.85 2.92 -3.63
N GLN A 154 -6.68 1.90 -4.45
CA GLN A 154 -5.38 1.34 -4.80
C GLN A 154 -5.26 1.28 -6.31
N LEU A 155 -4.16 1.78 -6.84
CA LEU A 155 -3.83 1.83 -8.26
C LEU A 155 -2.40 1.32 -8.41
N GLN A 156 -2.20 0.37 -9.32
CA GLN A 156 -0.90 -0.12 -9.72
C GLN A 156 -0.89 -0.27 -11.24
N LEU A 157 0.13 0.27 -11.88
CA LEU A 157 0.39 0.12 -13.30
C LEU A 157 1.84 -0.30 -13.46
N GLN A 158 2.07 -1.49 -14.00
CA GLN A 158 3.37 -1.94 -14.46
C GLN A 158 3.37 -1.95 -15.98
N PHE A 159 4.28 -1.20 -16.58
CA PHE A 159 4.49 -1.23 -18.01
C PHE A 159 5.18 -2.53 -18.40
N PRO A 160 4.79 -3.16 -19.53
CA PRO A 160 5.43 -4.38 -19.98
C PRO A 160 6.87 -4.13 -20.42
N ASP A 161 7.63 -5.21 -20.55
CA ASP A 161 8.93 -5.17 -21.21
C ASP A 161 8.77 -4.73 -22.67
N LYS A 162 9.75 -3.96 -23.17
CA LYS A 162 9.79 -3.44 -24.56
C LYS A 162 8.60 -2.57 -24.95
N PHE A 163 7.88 -1.98 -23.98
CA PHE A 163 6.85 -0.98 -24.23
C PHE A 163 7.39 0.20 -25.05
N SER A 164 8.64 0.59 -24.82
CA SER A 164 9.38 1.61 -25.57
C SER A 164 9.44 1.34 -27.06
N GLN A 165 9.52 0.07 -27.48
CA GLN A 165 9.57 -0.32 -28.89
C GLN A 165 8.24 -0.05 -29.59
N LEU A 166 7.11 -0.16 -28.88
CA LEU A 166 5.82 0.27 -29.39
C LEU A 166 5.76 1.80 -29.55
N PHE A 167 6.21 2.52 -28.52
CA PHE A 167 6.17 3.99 -28.50
C PHE A 167 7.04 4.62 -29.60
N ASN A 168 8.19 4.00 -29.89
CA ASN A 168 9.14 4.47 -30.89
C ASN A 168 8.80 4.05 -32.33
N GLY A 169 7.69 3.35 -32.55
CA GLY A 169 7.27 2.91 -33.87
C GLY A 169 8.04 1.67 -34.32
N TYR A 170 7.68 0.51 -33.75
CA TYR A 170 8.27 -0.78 -34.07
C TYR A 170 8.22 -1.07 -35.59
N ALA A 171 9.41 -1.18 -36.20
CA ALA A 171 9.60 -1.31 -37.64
C ALA A 171 9.47 -2.75 -38.19
N GLY A 172 9.12 -3.73 -37.35
CA GLY A 172 8.80 -5.09 -37.80
C GLY A 172 9.96 -5.95 -38.26
N LYS A 173 11.21 -5.61 -37.92
CA LYS A 173 12.40 -6.37 -38.38
C LYS A 173 12.77 -7.55 -37.49
N GLU A 174 12.37 -7.51 -36.22
CA GLU A 174 12.78 -8.48 -35.20
C GLU A 174 11.58 -8.88 -34.36
N ARG A 175 11.48 -10.11 -33.86
CA ARG A 175 10.37 -10.52 -33.00
C ARG A 175 10.18 -9.56 -31.81
N LEU A 176 8.97 -8.99 -31.69
CA LEU A 176 8.55 -8.21 -30.52
C LEU A 176 7.69 -9.09 -29.61
N GLU A 177 8.04 -9.13 -28.34
CA GLU A 177 7.28 -9.80 -27.30
C GLU A 177 7.08 -8.81 -26.16
N ILE A 178 5.81 -8.53 -25.88
CA ILE A 178 5.38 -7.60 -24.83
C ILE A 178 4.74 -8.48 -23.77
N SER A 179 5.34 -8.51 -22.60
CA SER A 179 4.88 -9.33 -21.47
C SER A 179 5.18 -8.64 -20.14
N GLY A 180 4.55 -9.10 -19.06
CA GLY A 180 4.77 -8.57 -17.71
C GLY A 180 4.06 -7.23 -17.44
N GLY A 181 3.20 -6.77 -18.36
CA GLY A 181 2.36 -5.60 -18.14
C GLY A 181 1.25 -5.94 -17.16
N GLN A 182 1.11 -5.14 -16.09
CA GLN A 182 0.09 -5.31 -15.07
C GLN A 182 -0.68 -4.00 -14.89
N TYR A 183 -1.99 -4.09 -14.70
CA TYR A 183 -2.79 -2.96 -14.26
C TYR A 183 -3.75 -3.45 -13.19
N SER A 184 -3.86 -2.72 -12.09
CA SER A 184 -4.82 -3.01 -11.04
C SER A 184 -5.37 -1.70 -10.47
N ALA A 185 -6.69 -1.59 -10.41
CA ALA A 185 -7.39 -0.52 -9.73
C ALA A 185 -8.46 -1.13 -8.84
N LEU A 186 -8.38 -0.87 -7.54
CA LEU A 186 -9.31 -1.39 -6.55
C LEU A 186 -9.79 -0.24 -5.65
N MET A 187 -11.10 -0.04 -5.57
CA MET A 187 -11.72 0.90 -4.64
C MET A 187 -12.72 0.17 -3.73
N THR A 188 -12.49 0.23 -2.43
CA THR A 188 -13.30 -0.47 -1.42
C THR A 188 -13.58 0.41 -0.20
N SER A 189 -14.72 0.17 0.43
CA SER A 189 -15.05 0.65 1.78
C SER A 189 -15.26 -0.56 2.69
N SER A 190 -14.55 -0.62 3.81
CA SER A 190 -14.71 -1.66 4.83
C SER A 190 -15.33 -1.10 6.09
N TYR A 191 -16.36 -1.78 6.61
CA TYR A 191 -17.02 -1.48 7.87
C TYR A 191 -16.66 -2.58 8.85
N GLY A 192 -15.81 -2.25 9.82
CA GLY A 192 -15.23 -3.19 10.76
C GLY A 192 -15.85 -3.08 12.14
N VAL A 193 -16.20 -4.21 12.75
CA VAL A 193 -16.46 -4.32 14.18
C VAL A 193 -15.33 -5.15 14.80
N THR A 194 -14.63 -4.57 15.76
CA THR A 194 -13.46 -5.19 16.40
C THR A 194 -13.76 -5.49 17.86
N TYR A 195 -13.25 -6.63 18.33
CA TYR A 195 -13.19 -6.93 19.76
C TYR A 195 -11.78 -7.37 20.13
N ALA A 196 -11.28 -6.90 21.25
CA ALA A 196 -10.00 -7.32 21.81
C ALA A 196 -10.08 -7.54 23.31
N GLN A 197 -9.31 -8.50 23.79
CA GLN A 197 -9.26 -8.84 25.20
C GLN A 197 -7.85 -9.26 25.58
N ASN A 198 -7.44 -8.91 26.81
CA ASN A 198 -6.23 -9.41 27.41
C ASN A 198 -6.51 -10.66 28.24
N MET A 199 -5.78 -11.72 27.95
CA MET A 199 -5.86 -12.99 28.67
C MET A 199 -4.65 -13.13 29.60
N LYS A 200 -4.91 -13.46 30.85
CA LYS A 200 -3.86 -13.77 31.82
C LYS A 200 -3.50 -15.24 31.71
N ILE A 201 -2.23 -15.54 31.43
CA ILE A 201 -1.76 -16.94 31.39
C ILE A 201 -1.69 -17.44 32.84
N SER A 202 -2.69 -18.23 33.23
CA SER A 202 -2.82 -18.74 34.59
C SER A 202 -1.77 -19.83 34.88
N GLY A 203 -1.30 -19.90 36.13
CA GLY A 203 -0.39 -20.96 36.60
C GLY A 203 1.09 -20.74 36.32
N VAL A 204 1.47 -19.59 35.74
CA VAL A 204 2.86 -19.26 35.42
C VAL A 204 3.22 -17.91 36.06
N ASN A 205 3.83 -17.94 37.24
CA ASN A 205 4.33 -16.73 37.90
C ASN A 205 5.67 -16.32 37.28
N ARG A 206 5.64 -15.78 36.06
CA ARG A 206 6.84 -15.26 35.37
C ARG A 206 6.86 -13.74 35.48
N SER A 207 8.04 -13.14 35.37
CA SER A 207 8.17 -11.68 35.22
C SER A 207 7.86 -11.20 33.79
N TYR A 208 7.67 -12.12 32.85
CA TYR A 208 7.49 -11.84 31.43
C TYR A 208 6.38 -12.74 30.84
N MET A 209 5.71 -12.27 29.78
CA MET A 209 4.58 -12.97 29.13
C MET A 209 3.39 -13.26 30.04
N ASN A 210 3.13 -12.44 31.06
CA ASN A 210 1.97 -12.61 31.95
C ASN A 210 0.63 -12.31 31.28
N TYR A 211 0.67 -11.58 30.18
CA TYR A 211 -0.48 -11.01 29.50
C TYR A 211 -0.36 -11.26 28.01
N PHE A 212 -1.42 -11.79 27.43
CA PHE A 212 -1.54 -12.08 26.01
C PHE A 212 -2.84 -11.46 25.51
N SER A 213 -2.72 -10.38 24.75
CA SER A 213 -3.86 -9.73 24.11
C SER A 213 -4.16 -10.40 22.78
N ILE A 214 -5.44 -10.72 22.58
CA ILE A 214 -5.98 -11.17 21.30
C ILE A 214 -7.01 -10.17 20.83
N GLY A 215 -7.14 -10.02 19.51
CA GLY A 215 -8.21 -9.25 18.92
C GLY A 215 -8.61 -9.79 17.56
N ALA A 216 -9.86 -9.55 17.19
CA ALA A 216 -10.40 -9.90 15.89
C ALA A 216 -11.32 -8.79 15.38
N THR A 217 -11.30 -8.56 14.07
CA THR A 217 -12.23 -7.65 13.38
C THR A 217 -13.06 -8.44 12.39
N LEU A 218 -14.39 -8.28 12.42
CA LEU A 218 -15.27 -8.71 11.35
C LEU A 218 -15.57 -7.53 10.45
N LYS A 219 -15.38 -7.70 9.13
CA LYS A 219 -15.54 -6.64 8.14
C LYS A 219 -16.65 -6.99 7.15
N PHE A 220 -17.55 -6.05 6.94
CA PHE A 220 -18.34 -5.98 5.72
C PHE A 220 -17.60 -5.13 4.69
N ILE A 221 -17.42 -5.64 3.48
CA ILE A 221 -16.69 -4.95 2.42
C ILE A 221 -17.65 -4.56 1.31
N ARG A 222 -17.58 -3.29 0.93
CA ARG A 222 -18.26 -2.73 -0.22
C ARG A 222 -17.23 -2.42 -1.29
N GLY A 223 -17.34 -3.06 -2.45
CA GLY A 223 -16.50 -2.81 -3.62
C GLY A 223 -17.17 -1.82 -4.57
N SER A 224 -16.46 -0.75 -4.90
CA SER A 224 -16.95 0.29 -5.83
C SER A 224 -16.36 0.11 -7.23
N LEU A 225 -15.06 -0.19 -7.30
CA LEU A 225 -14.30 -0.34 -8.54
C LEU A 225 -13.35 -1.52 -8.45
N MET A 226 -13.32 -2.34 -9.49
CA MET A 226 -12.26 -3.30 -9.75
C MET A 226 -11.90 -3.26 -11.22
N GLN A 227 -10.63 -3.01 -11.53
CA GLN A 227 -10.07 -3.19 -12.86
C GLN A 227 -8.76 -3.95 -12.71
N GLU A 228 -8.56 -4.99 -13.50
CA GLU A 228 -7.36 -5.82 -13.42
C GLU A 228 -6.96 -6.29 -14.80
N LEU A 229 -5.68 -6.21 -15.09
CA LEU A 229 -5.01 -6.81 -16.23
C LEU A 229 -3.97 -7.78 -15.68
N ASP A 230 -4.16 -9.07 -15.96
CA ASP A 230 -3.32 -10.16 -15.42
C ASP A 230 -1.84 -10.01 -15.87
N PRO A 231 -0.85 -10.14 -14.98
CA PRO A 231 0.56 -10.02 -15.33
C PRO A 231 1.06 -11.11 -16.29
N SER A 232 0.34 -12.23 -16.43
CA SER A 232 0.63 -13.29 -17.40
C SER A 232 0.24 -12.94 -18.84
N ASN A 233 -0.36 -11.76 -19.05
CA ASN A 233 -0.73 -11.28 -20.36
C ASN A 233 0.50 -11.07 -21.25
N SER A 234 0.36 -11.48 -22.50
CA SER A 234 1.44 -11.41 -23.48
C SER A 234 0.91 -11.13 -24.88
N ALA A 235 1.67 -10.35 -25.63
CA ALA A 235 1.48 -10.17 -27.06
C ALA A 235 2.80 -10.40 -27.78
N THR A 236 2.82 -11.36 -28.70
CA THR A 236 3.97 -11.67 -29.55
C THR A 236 3.66 -11.33 -30.99
N LEU A 237 4.59 -10.62 -31.61
CA LEU A 237 4.60 -10.21 -33.00
C LEU A 237 5.86 -10.79 -33.64
N THR A 238 5.70 -11.77 -34.52
CA THR A 238 6.82 -12.40 -35.23
C THR A 238 6.75 -12.06 -36.71
N PRO A 239 7.68 -11.24 -37.22
CA PRO A 239 7.70 -10.91 -38.63
C PRO A 239 8.14 -12.11 -39.46
N TYR A 240 7.58 -12.26 -40.65
CA TYR A 240 8.02 -13.21 -41.65
C TYR A 240 7.86 -12.63 -43.06
N ILE A 241 8.68 -13.12 -43.97
CA ILE A 241 8.67 -12.71 -45.38
C ILE A 241 7.78 -13.71 -46.13
N PRO A 242 6.66 -13.27 -46.74
CA PRO A 242 5.85 -14.16 -47.57
C PRO A 242 6.61 -14.54 -48.86
N GLU A 243 6.28 -15.69 -49.46
CA GLU A 243 6.90 -16.12 -50.73
C GLU A 243 6.68 -15.12 -51.87
N THR A 244 5.61 -14.33 -51.80
CA THR A 244 5.23 -13.29 -52.78
C THR A 244 5.66 -11.88 -52.37
N TRP A 245 6.76 -11.73 -51.62
CA TRP A 245 7.16 -10.45 -51.02
C TRP A 245 7.38 -9.33 -52.03
N ASP A 246 6.62 -8.24 -51.89
CA ASP A 246 6.67 -7.06 -52.76
C ASP A 246 7.27 -5.82 -52.08
N SER A 247 7.48 -5.84 -50.75
CA SER A 247 8.22 -4.88 -49.90
C SER A 247 7.71 -4.84 -48.45
N THR A 248 6.59 -5.50 -48.14
CA THR A 248 5.94 -5.44 -46.81
C THR A 248 6.11 -6.74 -46.01
N TYR A 249 6.40 -6.61 -44.70
CA TYR A 249 6.46 -7.77 -43.80
C TYR A 249 5.05 -8.27 -43.46
N ASN A 250 4.89 -9.59 -43.38
CA ASN A 250 3.73 -10.22 -42.76
C ASN A 250 4.07 -10.60 -41.32
N TRP A 251 3.04 -10.78 -40.50
CA TRP A 251 3.19 -10.87 -39.05
C TRP A 251 2.36 -12.00 -38.49
N ALA A 252 3.02 -12.95 -37.83
CA ALA A 252 2.34 -13.89 -36.96
C ALA A 252 2.09 -13.20 -35.62
N VAL A 253 0.81 -13.08 -35.24
CA VAL A 253 0.36 -12.41 -34.03
C VAL A 253 -0.18 -13.45 -33.07
N ASN A 254 0.31 -13.43 -31.84
CA ASN A 254 -0.20 -14.25 -30.75
C ASN A 254 -0.51 -13.34 -29.56
N VAL A 255 -1.78 -13.24 -29.20
CA VAL A 255 -2.26 -12.41 -28.10
C VAL A 255 -2.95 -13.31 -27.09
N ARG A 256 -2.41 -13.31 -25.88
CA ARG A 256 -3.04 -13.93 -24.72
C ARG A 256 -3.26 -12.85 -23.68
N TYR A 257 -4.51 -12.59 -23.33
CA TYR A 257 -4.79 -11.75 -22.18
C TYR A 257 -6.07 -12.12 -21.43
N GLN A 258 -6.05 -11.80 -20.14
CA GLN A 258 -7.23 -11.72 -19.29
C GLN A 258 -7.30 -10.33 -18.66
N ALA A 259 -8.48 -9.71 -18.74
CA ALA A 259 -8.78 -8.47 -18.05
C ALA A 259 -10.15 -8.57 -17.34
N ARG A 260 -10.26 -8.02 -16.13
CA ARG A 260 -11.47 -8.05 -15.31
C ARG A 260 -11.88 -6.64 -14.96
N PHE A 261 -13.18 -6.35 -15.05
CA PHE A 261 -13.73 -5.03 -14.78
C PHE A 261 -15.02 -5.16 -14.01
N SER A 262 -15.21 -4.31 -13.01
CA SER A 262 -16.48 -4.12 -12.31
C SER A 262 -16.58 -2.68 -11.82
N GLY A 263 -17.72 -2.05 -12.07
CA GLY A 263 -17.93 -0.63 -11.77
C GLY A 263 -17.11 0.33 -12.62
N SER A 264 -17.27 1.61 -12.31
CA SER A 264 -16.59 2.73 -12.95
C SER A 264 -15.96 3.61 -11.88
N ALA A 265 -14.86 4.28 -12.22
CA ALA A 265 -14.38 5.36 -11.38
C ALA A 265 -15.48 6.42 -11.29
N PRO A 266 -15.72 7.02 -10.10
CA PRO A 266 -16.71 8.07 -9.98
C PRO A 266 -16.40 9.19 -10.97
N GLN A 267 -17.37 9.54 -11.82
CA GLN A 267 -17.22 10.66 -12.77
C GLN A 267 -17.07 12.00 -12.04
N GLU A 268 -17.56 12.07 -10.79
CA GLU A 268 -17.42 13.22 -9.90
C GLU A 268 -16.69 12.82 -8.61
N LEU A 269 -15.64 13.57 -8.27
CA LEU A 269 -14.94 13.48 -6.99
C LEU A 269 -15.81 14.10 -5.88
N SER A 270 -16.85 13.40 -5.45
CA SER A 270 -17.66 13.83 -4.31
C SER A 270 -17.08 13.34 -2.98
N ILE A 271 -17.21 14.15 -1.93
CA ILE A 271 -16.77 13.80 -0.56
C ILE A 271 -17.43 12.49 -0.11
N GLY A 272 -18.69 12.23 -0.50
CA GLY A 272 -19.42 11.01 -0.16
C GLY A 272 -18.73 9.72 -0.62
N ASN A 273 -18.01 9.77 -1.75
CA ASN A 273 -17.26 8.62 -2.28
C ASN A 273 -16.01 8.31 -1.43
N PHE A 274 -15.47 9.28 -0.69
CA PHE A 274 -14.29 9.14 0.16
C PHE A 274 -14.60 8.99 1.66
N THR A 275 -15.87 9.19 2.06
CA THR A 275 -16.34 8.92 3.42
C THR A 275 -16.92 7.51 3.57
N GLY A 276 -17.06 6.76 2.48
CA GLY A 276 -17.61 5.40 2.48
C GLY A 276 -19.13 5.36 2.55
N PHE A 277 -19.82 6.50 2.63
CA PHE A 277 -21.28 6.55 2.68
C PHE A 277 -21.94 6.77 1.32
N GLY A 278 -21.18 7.16 0.29
CA GLY A 278 -21.66 7.43 -1.07
C GLY A 278 -21.02 6.56 -2.15
N GLY A 279 -21.50 6.69 -3.38
CA GLY A 279 -21.00 6.00 -4.57
C GLY A 279 -21.79 4.76 -4.96
N GLU A 280 -21.51 4.19 -6.13
CA GLU A 280 -22.10 2.91 -6.55
C GLU A 280 -21.46 1.73 -5.81
N THR A 281 -22.23 0.66 -5.63
CA THR A 281 -21.72 -0.62 -5.11
C THR A 281 -21.78 -1.63 -6.23
N THR A 282 -20.63 -2.13 -6.66
CA THR A 282 -20.55 -3.13 -7.72
C THR A 282 -20.08 -4.49 -7.23
N GLY A 283 -19.46 -4.53 -6.05
CA GLY A 283 -19.10 -5.75 -5.34
C GLY A 283 -19.45 -5.71 -3.85
N VAL A 284 -19.67 -6.89 -3.28
CA VAL A 284 -19.94 -7.08 -1.85
C VAL A 284 -19.07 -8.21 -1.34
N GLY A 285 -18.49 -8.04 -0.16
CA GLY A 285 -17.53 -8.97 0.41
C GLY A 285 -17.56 -9.03 1.93
N MET A 286 -16.79 -9.96 2.45
CA MET A 286 -16.54 -10.13 3.88
C MET A 286 -15.04 -10.27 4.12
N GLY A 287 -14.58 -9.77 5.26
CA GLY A 287 -13.19 -9.88 5.68
C GLY A 287 -13.05 -10.10 7.16
N ILE A 288 -11.91 -10.65 7.57
CA ILE A 288 -11.57 -10.85 8.97
C ILE A 288 -10.13 -10.40 9.19
N ASP A 289 -9.89 -9.72 10.31
CA ASP A 289 -8.55 -9.48 10.84
C ASP A 289 -8.36 -10.26 12.15
N PHE A 290 -7.15 -10.71 12.39
CA PHE A 290 -6.71 -11.31 13.64
C PHE A 290 -5.43 -10.65 14.13
N GLY A 291 -5.31 -10.54 15.45
CA GLY A 291 -4.20 -9.87 16.09
C GLY A 291 -3.82 -10.55 17.40
N CYS A 292 -2.52 -10.54 17.69
CA CYS A 292 -1.96 -11.00 18.94
C CYS A 292 -0.87 -10.03 19.41
N THR A 293 -0.78 -9.78 20.72
CA THR A 293 0.29 -8.98 21.32
C THR A 293 0.62 -9.49 22.71
N THR A 294 1.90 -9.57 23.06
CA THR A 294 2.36 -9.94 24.41
C THR A 294 3.53 -9.10 24.86
N ASN A 295 3.63 -8.92 26.18
CA ASN A 295 4.72 -8.21 26.82
C ASN A 295 5.91 -9.16 27.07
N LEU A 296 7.10 -8.71 26.67
CA LEU A 296 8.38 -9.40 26.87
C LEU A 296 9.06 -8.99 28.19
N THR A 297 8.72 -7.83 28.74
CA THR A 297 9.30 -7.32 30.00
C THR A 297 8.21 -6.81 30.95
N GLU A 298 8.57 -6.70 32.22
CA GLU A 298 7.80 -5.90 33.17
C GLU A 298 7.75 -4.43 32.72
N PRO A 299 6.70 -3.68 33.12
CA PRO A 299 6.65 -2.24 32.89
C PRO A 299 7.80 -1.56 33.62
N ASP A 300 8.48 -0.64 32.93
CA ASP A 300 9.42 0.26 33.60
C ASP A 300 8.68 1.30 34.46
N SER A 301 9.42 2.22 35.10
CA SER A 301 8.83 3.26 35.94
C SER A 301 7.86 4.19 35.22
N SER A 302 7.90 4.23 33.89
CA SER A 302 6.98 5.00 33.04
C SER A 302 5.85 4.12 32.46
N GLY A 303 5.77 2.85 32.88
CA GLY A 303 4.79 1.89 32.37
C GLY A 303 5.11 1.32 30.99
N ARG A 304 6.31 1.55 30.45
CA ARG A 304 6.70 1.07 29.11
C ARG A 304 7.16 -0.38 29.18
N GLN A 305 6.81 -1.16 28.17
CA GLN A 305 7.17 -2.58 28.08
C GLN A 305 7.75 -2.90 26.72
N ALA A 306 8.70 -3.84 26.69
CA ALA A 306 9.05 -4.49 25.43
C ALA A 306 7.89 -5.40 25.03
N MET A 307 7.52 -5.39 23.75
CA MET A 307 6.33 -6.07 23.24
C MET A 307 6.66 -6.75 21.93
N ILE A 308 6.06 -7.92 21.72
CA ILE A 308 6.02 -8.59 20.42
C ILE A 308 4.56 -8.73 19.99
N ALA A 309 4.31 -8.59 18.70
CA ALA A 309 2.98 -8.63 18.14
C ALA A 309 2.95 -9.32 16.78
N CYS A 310 1.80 -9.90 16.47
CA CYS A 310 1.48 -10.50 15.20
C CYS A 310 0.10 -10.03 14.72
N SER A 311 -0.11 -9.87 13.42
CA SER A 311 -1.45 -9.71 12.86
C SER A 311 -1.59 -10.31 11.48
N LEU A 312 -2.78 -10.84 11.20
CA LEU A 312 -3.23 -11.22 9.87
C LEU A 312 -4.40 -10.31 9.51
N LEU A 313 -4.24 -9.50 8.47
CA LEU A 313 -5.21 -8.50 8.06
C LEU A 313 -5.83 -8.89 6.73
N ASP A 314 -7.10 -8.50 6.57
CA ASP A 314 -7.85 -8.58 5.32
C ASP A 314 -7.93 -10.01 4.76
N TYR A 315 -8.17 -11.01 5.62
CA TYR A 315 -8.50 -12.36 5.15
C TYR A 315 -9.96 -12.39 4.71
N GLY A 316 -10.21 -12.54 3.42
CA GLY A 316 -11.57 -12.53 2.91
C GLY A 316 -11.64 -12.38 1.39
N TRP A 317 -12.83 -12.00 0.90
CA TRP A 317 -13.12 -11.90 -0.53
C TRP A 317 -14.18 -10.85 -0.83
N ILE A 318 -14.27 -10.46 -2.10
CA ILE A 318 -15.31 -9.60 -2.68
C ILE A 318 -15.89 -10.33 -3.88
N SER A 319 -17.23 -10.41 -3.93
CA SER A 319 -17.97 -10.89 -5.10
C SER A 319 -18.46 -9.69 -5.91
N TRP A 320 -18.07 -9.64 -7.18
CA TRP A 320 -18.41 -8.61 -8.14
C TRP A 320 -19.48 -9.15 -9.06
N ASN A 321 -20.73 -8.68 -8.90
CA ASN A 321 -21.88 -9.24 -9.63
C ASN A 321 -22.60 -8.19 -10.48
N THR A 322 -22.31 -6.91 -10.28
CA THR A 322 -22.98 -5.79 -10.97
C THR A 322 -22.01 -5.19 -11.98
N THR A 323 -22.46 -5.05 -13.23
CA THR A 323 -21.67 -4.49 -14.36
C THR A 323 -20.31 -5.16 -14.60
N SER A 324 -20.14 -6.38 -14.10
CA SER A 324 -18.89 -7.13 -14.16
C SER A 324 -18.66 -7.74 -15.55
N LYS A 325 -17.44 -7.58 -16.06
CA LYS A 325 -17.00 -8.10 -17.36
C LYS A 325 -15.63 -8.74 -17.22
N ILE A 326 -15.47 -9.92 -17.82
CA ILE A 326 -14.19 -10.57 -18.00
C ILE A 326 -13.91 -10.61 -19.50
N TYR A 327 -12.80 -10.02 -19.92
CA TYR A 327 -12.29 -10.14 -21.28
C TYR A 327 -11.20 -11.20 -21.28
N THR A 328 -11.34 -12.19 -22.16
CA THR A 328 -10.32 -13.21 -22.38
C THR A 328 -10.04 -13.33 -23.87
N SER A 329 -8.76 -13.39 -24.21
CA SER A 329 -8.29 -13.66 -25.57
C SER A 329 -7.15 -14.68 -25.50
N ASP A 330 -7.21 -15.71 -26.34
CA ASP A 330 -6.08 -16.57 -26.73
C ASP A 330 -6.16 -16.67 -28.25
N ALA A 331 -5.77 -15.59 -28.90
CA ALA A 331 -5.94 -15.40 -30.33
C ALA A 331 -4.60 -15.56 -31.04
N ARG A 332 -4.61 -16.38 -32.09
CA ARG A 332 -3.51 -16.49 -33.06
C ARG A 332 -4.02 -16.04 -34.41
N ASP A 333 -3.26 -15.14 -35.03
CA ASP A 333 -3.63 -14.58 -36.32
C ASP A 333 -2.42 -14.23 -37.18
N THR A 334 -2.70 -13.89 -38.44
CA THR A 334 -1.70 -13.42 -39.39
C THR A 334 -2.14 -12.08 -39.97
N ILE A 335 -1.29 -11.06 -39.82
CA ILE A 335 -1.51 -9.73 -40.41
C ILE A 335 -0.63 -9.62 -41.65
N VAL A 336 -1.27 -9.36 -42.79
CA VAL A 336 -0.62 -9.20 -44.10
C VAL A 336 -0.45 -7.72 -44.38
N GLY A 337 0.74 -7.18 -44.16
CA GLY A 337 1.00 -5.73 -44.23
C GLY A 337 0.25 -4.90 -43.17
N VAL A 338 0.87 -3.82 -42.69
CA VAL A 338 0.29 -2.97 -41.62
C VAL A 338 -0.94 -2.17 -42.10
N THR A 339 -1.04 -1.93 -43.41
CA THR A 339 -2.13 -1.15 -44.03
C THR A 339 -3.41 -1.94 -44.27
N GLN A 340 -3.43 -3.25 -44.07
CA GLN A 340 -4.59 -4.11 -44.36
C GLN A 340 -5.24 -4.72 -43.11
N VAL A 341 -4.94 -4.20 -41.91
CA VAL A 341 -5.62 -4.66 -40.69
C VAL A 341 -7.11 -4.30 -40.76
N THR A 342 -7.97 -5.31 -40.88
CA THR A 342 -9.42 -5.12 -40.90
C THR A 342 -9.98 -5.04 -39.48
N ASN A 343 -11.12 -4.37 -39.30
CA ASN A 343 -11.85 -4.37 -38.03
C ASN A 343 -12.13 -5.81 -37.53
N SER A 344 -12.43 -6.74 -38.45
CA SER A 344 -12.69 -8.14 -38.10
C SER A 344 -11.48 -8.86 -37.47
N GLN A 345 -10.26 -8.56 -37.93
CA GLN A 345 -9.03 -9.07 -37.35
C GLN A 345 -8.75 -8.44 -35.99
N ILE A 346 -9.01 -7.13 -35.84
CA ILE A 346 -8.91 -6.46 -34.55
C ILE A 346 -9.91 -7.08 -33.56
N ASP A 347 -11.14 -7.33 -34.00
CA ASP A 347 -12.19 -7.92 -33.15
C ASP A 347 -11.84 -9.34 -32.70
N LYS A 348 -11.17 -10.12 -33.56
CA LYS A 348 -10.61 -11.44 -33.19
C LYS A 348 -9.55 -11.32 -32.09
N LEU A 349 -8.72 -10.27 -32.11
CA LEU A 349 -7.68 -10.03 -31.09
C LEU A 349 -8.25 -9.48 -29.78
N LYS A 350 -9.34 -8.69 -29.82
CA LYS A 350 -10.06 -8.17 -28.64
C LYS A 350 -10.72 -9.27 -27.79
N GLY A 351 -10.76 -10.52 -28.28
CA GLY A 351 -11.34 -11.64 -27.56
C GLY A 351 -12.83 -11.46 -27.25
N ASN A 352 -13.34 -12.30 -26.37
CA ASN A 352 -14.75 -12.29 -26.01
C ASN A 352 -14.95 -11.67 -24.63
N ALA A 353 -15.95 -10.78 -24.51
CA ALA A 353 -16.42 -10.29 -23.24
C ALA A 353 -17.43 -11.29 -22.66
N GLN A 354 -17.09 -11.89 -21.53
CA GLN A 354 -18.03 -12.66 -20.73
C GLN A 354 -18.65 -11.70 -19.70
N THR A 355 -19.95 -11.48 -19.82
CA THR A 355 -20.75 -10.82 -18.78
C THR A 355 -21.09 -11.84 -17.71
N GLY A 356 -20.73 -11.57 -16.47
CA GLY A 356 -20.94 -12.49 -15.36
C GLY A 356 -20.21 -12.04 -14.10
N GLY A 357 -20.61 -12.57 -12.96
CA GLY A 357 -19.96 -12.25 -11.70
C GLY A 357 -18.61 -12.94 -11.54
N PHE A 358 -17.68 -12.32 -10.80
CA PHE A 358 -16.40 -12.92 -10.42
C PHE A 358 -16.05 -12.59 -8.98
N GLN A 359 -15.13 -13.36 -8.40
CA GLN A 359 -14.66 -13.15 -7.04
C GLN A 359 -13.19 -12.76 -7.03
N THR A 360 -12.83 -11.84 -6.15
CA THR A 360 -11.44 -11.47 -5.86
C THR A 360 -11.17 -11.65 -4.38
N ASP A 361 -9.98 -12.11 -4.03
CA ASP A 361 -9.56 -12.12 -2.62
C ASP A 361 -9.31 -10.67 -2.14
N LEU A 362 -9.35 -10.45 -0.83
CA LEU A 362 -8.88 -9.21 -0.23
C LEU A 362 -7.33 -9.16 -0.23
N PRO A 363 -6.72 -7.96 -0.15
CA PRO A 363 -5.27 -7.76 -0.09
C PRO A 363 -4.69 -8.22 1.25
N MET A 364 -4.69 -9.53 1.48
CA MET A 364 -4.31 -10.16 2.74
C MET A 364 -2.84 -9.88 3.09
N ARG A 365 -2.58 -9.58 4.37
CA ARG A 365 -1.23 -9.22 4.88
C ARG A 365 -0.96 -9.86 6.23
N LEU A 366 0.24 -10.41 6.39
CA LEU A 366 0.79 -10.92 7.64
C LEU A 366 1.84 -9.94 8.17
N ARG A 367 1.78 -9.60 9.45
CA ARG A 367 2.71 -8.69 10.12
C ARG A 367 3.24 -9.33 11.39
N PHE A 368 4.53 -9.13 11.65
CA PHE A 368 5.19 -9.48 12.91
C PHE A 368 6.09 -8.34 13.32
N GLY A 369 6.08 -7.95 14.58
CA GLY A 369 6.94 -6.87 15.02
C GLY A 369 7.24 -6.89 16.49
N ILE A 370 8.23 -6.11 16.85
CA ILE A 370 8.75 -5.93 18.19
C ILE A 370 8.87 -4.44 18.48
N SER A 371 8.56 -4.05 19.70
CA SER A 371 8.77 -2.70 20.24
C SER A 371 9.56 -2.81 21.52
N VAL A 372 10.66 -2.08 21.65
CA VAL A 372 11.58 -2.15 22.78
C VAL A 372 11.83 -0.75 23.32
N PRO A 373 11.30 -0.40 24.51
CA PRO A 373 11.65 0.84 25.19
C PRO A 373 13.09 0.73 25.68
N LEU A 374 13.91 1.72 25.34
CA LEU A 374 15.27 1.80 25.82
C LEU A 374 15.34 2.62 27.11
N ARG A 375 16.31 2.26 27.96
CA ARG A 375 16.70 3.06 29.12
C ARG A 375 17.44 4.34 28.72
N LEU A 376 18.04 4.34 27.52
CA LEU A 376 18.67 5.52 26.93
C LEU A 376 17.64 6.62 26.72
N ARG A 377 18.03 7.86 26.98
CA ARG A 377 17.24 9.06 26.72
C ARG A 377 17.94 9.92 25.69
N LEU A 378 17.18 10.49 24.77
CA LEU A 378 17.68 11.48 23.81
C LEU A 378 17.05 12.82 24.15
N LEU A 379 17.87 13.84 24.42
CA LEU A 379 17.37 15.15 24.91
C LEU A 379 16.46 14.98 26.15
N GLU A 380 16.86 14.11 27.09
CA GLU A 380 16.09 13.72 28.30
C GLU A 380 14.74 13.03 28.04
N MET A 381 14.34 12.86 26.79
CA MET A 381 13.12 12.15 26.41
C MET A 381 13.37 10.65 26.28
N PRO A 382 12.41 9.81 26.68
CA PRO A 382 12.50 8.36 26.55
C PRO A 382 12.59 7.94 25.07
N LEU A 383 13.36 6.88 24.81
CA LEU A 383 13.54 6.32 23.47
C LEU A 383 12.85 4.95 23.37
N THR A 384 12.20 4.66 22.25
CA THR A 384 11.68 3.33 21.90
C THR A 384 12.13 2.96 20.50
N ILE A 385 12.60 1.73 20.31
CA ILE A 385 12.97 1.18 18.99
C ILE A 385 11.95 0.11 18.59
N MET A 386 11.57 0.12 17.32
CA MET A 386 10.58 -0.78 16.76
C MET A 386 11.14 -1.46 15.52
N ALA A 387 10.84 -2.75 15.34
CA ALA A 387 11.14 -3.45 14.11
C ALA A 387 9.93 -4.28 13.68
N GLU A 388 9.72 -4.41 12.37
CA GLU A 388 8.58 -5.11 11.82
C GLU A 388 8.95 -5.85 10.53
N PHE A 389 8.40 -7.04 10.37
CA PHE A 389 8.31 -7.77 9.12
C PHE A 389 6.87 -7.78 8.63
N THR A 390 6.65 -7.52 7.35
CA THR A 390 5.34 -7.61 6.70
C THR A 390 5.44 -8.46 5.45
N GLN A 391 4.44 -9.29 5.21
CA GLN A 391 4.34 -10.17 4.05
C GLN A 391 2.91 -10.10 3.52
N GLY A 392 2.71 -9.57 2.32
CA GLY A 392 1.43 -9.70 1.64
C GLY A 392 1.28 -11.11 1.08
N LEU A 393 0.05 -11.62 1.04
CA LEU A 393 -0.21 -13.00 0.63
C LEU A 393 -0.97 -13.10 -0.70
N LYS A 394 -1.40 -11.96 -1.25
CA LYS A 394 -2.13 -11.83 -2.51
C LYS A 394 -1.69 -10.59 -3.27
N SER A 395 -1.52 -10.69 -4.58
CA SER A 395 -1.18 -9.58 -5.48
C SER A 395 -2.47 -8.99 -6.07
N ILE A 396 -3.14 -8.11 -5.31
CA ILE A 396 -4.41 -7.49 -5.69
C ILE A 396 -4.35 -6.00 -5.29
N GLY A 397 -4.80 -5.11 -6.17
CA GLY A 397 -4.71 -3.67 -5.97
C GLY A 397 -3.25 -3.21 -5.99
N ALA A 398 -2.82 -2.53 -4.93
CA ALA A 398 -1.43 -2.14 -4.70
C ALA A 398 -0.74 -3.05 -3.66
N ASN A 399 -1.41 -4.11 -3.21
CA ASN A 399 -0.80 -5.12 -2.35
C ASN A 399 0.06 -6.06 -3.17
N THR A 400 1.06 -6.64 -2.52
CA THR A 400 1.97 -7.51 -3.22
C THR A 400 2.56 -8.57 -2.29
N THR A 401 3.14 -9.61 -2.89
CA THR A 401 3.57 -10.83 -2.22
C THR A 401 5.03 -10.85 -1.85
N ASN A 402 5.73 -9.72 -1.95
CA ASN A 402 7.12 -9.70 -1.56
C ASN A 402 7.22 -9.09 -0.13
N PRO A 403 8.17 -9.46 0.73
CA PRO A 403 8.17 -8.97 2.11
C PRO A 403 8.56 -7.49 2.30
N ARG A 404 8.50 -7.00 3.53
CA ARG A 404 8.98 -5.67 3.94
C ARG A 404 9.56 -5.77 5.33
N PHE A 405 10.66 -5.07 5.56
CA PHE A 405 11.26 -4.88 6.87
C PHE A 405 11.23 -3.40 7.22
N GLY A 406 10.72 -3.07 8.40
CA GLY A 406 10.71 -1.73 8.95
C GLY A 406 11.55 -1.67 10.22
N LEU A 407 12.26 -0.56 10.42
CA LEU A 407 12.97 -0.21 11.64
C LEU A 407 12.65 1.25 11.98
N GLY A 408 12.17 1.50 13.17
CA GLY A 408 11.76 2.81 13.63
C GLY A 408 12.30 3.16 15.01
N MET A 409 12.38 4.45 15.30
CA MET A 409 12.62 4.97 16.64
C MET A 409 11.61 6.08 16.95
N GLN A 410 11.14 6.10 18.19
CA GLN A 410 10.36 7.21 18.75
C GLN A 410 11.10 7.84 19.93
N VAL A 411 11.17 9.16 19.93
CA VAL A 411 11.67 9.99 21.02
C VAL A 411 10.48 10.67 21.69
N GLY A 412 10.33 10.45 22.99
CA GLY A 412 9.20 10.90 23.79
C GLY A 412 8.13 9.81 23.97
N ASP A 413 7.37 9.92 25.05
CA ASP A 413 6.19 9.09 25.36
C ASP A 413 4.95 9.94 25.69
N LYS A 414 5.15 11.23 26.02
CA LYS A 414 4.11 12.19 26.38
C LYS A 414 4.45 13.58 25.81
N GLY A 415 3.43 14.35 25.49
CA GLY A 415 3.60 15.68 24.90
C GLY A 415 3.96 15.55 23.42
N LEU A 416 4.95 16.31 22.94
CA LEU A 416 5.43 16.22 21.57
C LEU A 416 6.33 14.99 21.38
N LEU A 417 6.13 14.26 20.29
CA LEU A 417 6.83 13.04 19.94
C LEU A 417 7.54 13.22 18.60
N TRP A 418 8.75 12.69 18.50
CA TRP A 418 9.51 12.65 17.25
C TRP A 418 9.71 11.21 16.82
N ARG A 419 9.52 10.94 15.54
CA ARG A 419 9.65 9.61 14.96
C ARG A 419 10.54 9.67 13.74
N LEU A 420 11.43 8.69 13.65
CA LEU A 420 12.26 8.44 12.48
C LEU A 420 12.21 6.95 12.19
N GLY A 421 12.20 6.56 10.93
CA GLY A 421 12.27 5.18 10.56
C GLY A 421 12.82 4.95 9.18
N MET A 422 13.15 3.71 8.91
CA MET A 422 13.60 3.23 7.62
C MET A 422 12.93 1.91 7.33
N GLN A 423 12.73 1.64 6.06
CA GLN A 423 12.23 0.35 5.59
C GLN A 423 12.97 -0.09 4.35
N ALA A 424 12.99 -1.40 4.15
CA ALA A 424 13.47 -2.05 2.95
C ALA A 424 12.46 -3.11 2.52
N GLY A 425 12.24 -3.23 1.21
CA GLY A 425 11.10 -3.95 0.68
C GLY A 425 9.83 -3.10 0.74
N GLY A 426 8.65 -3.65 0.52
CA GLY A 426 7.55 -2.78 0.07
C GLY A 426 7.69 -2.44 -1.43
N ILE A 427 6.59 -2.12 -2.13
CA ILE A 427 6.67 -1.48 -3.46
C ILE A 427 7.45 -0.16 -3.39
N GLU A 428 7.64 0.37 -2.17
CA GLU A 428 8.51 1.47 -1.78
C GLU A 428 10.03 1.18 -1.80
N GLY A 429 10.47 -0.09 -1.83
CA GLY A 429 11.88 -0.45 -1.75
C GLY A 429 12.56 0.10 -0.49
N LEU A 430 13.75 0.70 -0.64
CA LEU A 430 14.41 1.38 0.46
C LEU A 430 13.81 2.78 0.66
N SER A 431 13.31 3.08 1.86
CA SER A 431 12.85 4.42 2.21
C SER A 431 13.19 4.78 3.66
N ILE A 432 13.21 6.07 3.95
CA ILE A 432 13.27 6.61 5.32
C ILE A 432 12.04 7.50 5.48
N SER A 433 11.52 7.54 6.69
CA SER A 433 10.33 8.29 7.09
C SER A 433 10.64 9.10 8.34
N ALA A 434 9.93 10.20 8.49
CA ALA A 434 9.95 11.00 9.70
C ALA A 434 8.51 11.38 10.06
N GLY A 435 8.28 11.69 11.32
CA GLY A 435 6.98 12.18 11.75
C GLY A 435 7.05 12.89 13.08
N ILE A 436 6.04 13.71 13.29
CA ILE A 436 5.78 14.36 14.55
C ILE A 436 4.42 13.88 15.05
N GLY A 437 4.35 13.64 16.35
CA GLY A 437 3.11 13.24 16.98
C GLY A 437 2.92 14.00 18.28
N SER A 438 1.75 13.81 18.86
CA SER A 438 1.55 14.18 20.25
C SER A 438 0.76 13.14 21.02
N ASN A 439 1.14 12.99 22.28
CA ASN A 439 0.42 12.14 23.22
C ASN A 439 0.05 12.95 24.46
N TRP A 440 -1.08 13.65 24.36
CA TRP A 440 -1.69 14.37 25.49
C TRP A 440 -2.83 13.52 26.08
N LYS A 441 -3.37 13.95 27.23
CA LYS A 441 -4.44 13.19 27.90
C LYS A 441 -5.74 13.11 27.07
N ILE A 442 -6.03 14.16 26.29
CA ILE A 442 -7.34 14.34 25.62
C ILE A 442 -7.22 14.32 24.10
N VAL A 443 -6.21 14.96 23.53
CA VAL A 443 -6.05 15.10 22.09
C VAL A 443 -4.66 14.64 21.71
N ASN A 444 -4.61 13.80 20.69
CA ASN A 444 -3.40 13.34 20.03
C ASN A 444 -3.51 13.74 18.57
N PHE A 445 -2.42 14.20 18.00
CA PHE A 445 -2.32 14.40 16.55
C PHE A 445 -1.08 13.68 16.08
N ASP A 446 -1.13 13.12 14.89
CA ASP A 446 0.01 12.46 14.27
C ASP A 446 0.09 12.91 12.82
N ILE A 447 1.29 13.37 12.44
CA ILE A 447 1.63 13.73 11.07
C ILE A 447 2.91 13.00 10.73
N SER A 448 2.85 12.23 9.66
CA SER A 448 3.92 11.37 9.19
C SER A 448 4.19 11.64 7.73
N ILE A 449 5.47 11.70 7.37
CA ILE A 449 5.94 11.85 6.00
C ILE A 449 6.96 10.74 5.76
N GLY A 450 6.75 9.95 4.73
CA GLY A 450 7.71 8.98 4.26
C GLY A 450 8.31 9.38 2.92
N SER A 451 9.56 8.94 2.73
CA SER A 451 10.39 8.94 1.52
C SER A 451 11.67 9.77 1.63
N VAL A 452 12.80 9.07 1.65
CA VAL A 452 14.15 9.64 1.46
C VAL A 452 14.75 9.11 0.17
N ARG A 453 14.15 9.54 -0.93
CA ARG A 453 14.97 10.34 -1.86
C ARG A 453 14.67 11.83 -1.76
N ALA A 454 13.61 12.24 -1.05
CA ALA A 454 13.27 13.66 -0.88
C ALA A 454 14.17 14.40 0.14
N ALA A 455 14.59 13.75 1.25
CA ALA A 455 15.44 14.41 2.25
C ALA A 455 16.91 14.61 1.81
N LEU A 456 17.38 13.86 0.80
CA LEU A 456 18.69 14.08 0.15
C LEU A 456 18.58 14.99 -1.10
N GLY A 457 17.37 15.43 -1.44
CA GLY A 457 17.07 16.33 -2.55
C GLY A 457 15.73 16.00 -3.20
N TYR A 458 14.72 16.84 -2.99
CA TYR A 458 13.35 16.73 -3.54
C TYR A 458 13.31 16.33 -5.02
N ALA A 459 14.25 16.84 -5.81
CA ALA A 459 14.40 16.55 -7.24
C ALA A 459 14.64 15.07 -7.59
N SER A 460 15.19 14.25 -6.67
CA SER A 460 15.55 12.85 -6.93
C SER A 460 14.51 11.84 -6.43
N ALA A 461 13.44 12.31 -5.79
CA ALA A 461 12.40 11.48 -5.20
C ALA A 461 11.60 10.73 -6.27
N ARG A 462 11.48 9.41 -6.12
CA ARG A 462 10.71 8.52 -7.01
C ARG A 462 9.35 8.13 -6.41
N MET A 463 9.25 8.12 -5.09
CA MET A 463 8.01 7.83 -4.37
C MET A 463 7.83 8.83 -3.24
N PHE A 464 6.58 9.11 -2.89
CA PHE A 464 6.21 10.02 -1.82
C PHE A 464 5.03 9.44 -1.05
N ASN A 465 5.14 9.35 0.27
CA ASN A 465 4.04 8.96 1.13
C ASN A 465 3.83 9.97 2.25
N TYR A 466 2.56 10.22 2.55
CA TYR A 466 2.10 11.15 3.56
C TYR A 466 0.95 10.50 4.32
N SER A 467 0.89 10.68 5.64
CA SER A 467 -0.23 10.22 6.44
C SER A 467 -0.42 11.16 7.61
N ALA A 468 -1.67 11.52 7.89
CA ALA A 468 -2.00 12.40 8.98
C ALA A 468 -3.35 12.04 9.59
N GLY A 469 -3.49 12.33 10.87
CA GLY A 469 -4.72 12.10 11.60
C GLY A 469 -4.75 12.81 12.94
N VAL A 470 -5.98 12.98 13.44
CA VAL A 470 -6.25 13.55 14.75
C VAL A 470 -7.09 12.55 15.53
N ASN A 471 -6.58 12.17 16.69
CA ASN A 471 -7.09 11.15 17.57
C ASN A 471 -7.50 11.80 18.90
N PHE A 472 -8.71 11.51 19.37
CA PHE A 472 -9.24 12.03 20.62
C PHE A 472 -9.37 10.89 21.63
N ARG A 473 -9.13 11.20 22.90
CA ARG A 473 -9.25 10.28 24.05
C ARG A 473 -10.05 10.99 25.14
N LEU A 474 -11.20 10.44 25.52
CA LEU A 474 -11.97 10.92 26.67
C LEU A 474 -12.21 9.80 27.68
N PRO A 475 -11.84 9.99 28.95
CA PRO A 475 -12.40 9.18 30.03
C PRO A 475 -13.91 9.43 30.12
N VAL A 476 -14.71 8.37 30.06
CA VAL A 476 -16.19 8.47 30.03
C VAL A 476 -16.74 9.01 31.35
N SER A 477 -15.98 8.93 32.44
CA SER A 477 -16.31 9.57 33.72
C SER A 477 -16.43 11.10 33.66
N HIS A 478 -16.07 11.74 32.54
CA HIS A 478 -16.23 13.17 32.30
C HIS A 478 -17.39 13.52 31.36
N LEU A 479 -18.13 12.53 30.86
CA LEU A 479 -19.29 12.71 29.96
C LEU A 479 -20.64 12.52 30.66
N LEU A 480 -20.62 12.09 31.92
CA LEU A 480 -21.75 12.02 32.85
C LEU A 480 -21.50 13.04 33.96
#